data_AF-A0A4S5CGV6-F1
#
_entry.id   AF-A0A4S5CGV6-F1
#
_cell.length_a   1.000
_cell.length_b   1.000
_cell.length_c   1.000
_cell.angle_alpha   90.00
_cell.angle_beta   90.00
_cell.angle_gamma   90.00
#
_symmetry.space_group_name_H-M   'P 1'
#
loop_
_entity.id
_entity.type
_entity.pdbx_description
1 polymer ?
#
loop_
_entity_poly.entity_id
_entity_poly.type
_entity_poly.pdbx_seq_one_letter_code
_entity_poly.pdbx_strand_id
1 'polypeptide(L)'
;TALEEIRAIRQTARDDAAVSRARLSAKAGAEETRLAAVTAAGARVARVQTRTAHTLAAAWTALADARDGEDTGRALTCVTSRVTPGVTPRWELPVWEPSSLAVALPTPTARPDDDGGFSDAELDAVVDEIRCSQTTPLSYREMALRFRAAGHSAAEMRLRAAWRRVTTQTDTG
;
A
#
# COMPACT_ATOMS: atom_id res chain seq x y z
N THR A 1 -1.14 39.66 -51.25
CA THR A 1 -2.10 39.03 -52.20
C THR A 1 -2.74 37.82 -51.52
N ALA A 2 -3.95 37.41 -51.91
CA ALA A 2 -4.66 36.28 -51.28
C ALA A 2 -3.84 34.96 -51.30
N LEU A 3 -2.96 34.77 -52.29
CA LEU A 3 -2.09 33.59 -52.38
C LEU A 3 -0.99 33.57 -51.31
N GLU A 4 -0.47 34.74 -50.92
CA GLU A 4 0.54 34.84 -49.85
C GLU A 4 -0.08 34.52 -48.49
N GLU A 5 -1.30 34.99 -48.24
CA GLU A 5 -2.05 34.67 -47.01
C GLU A 5 -2.32 33.15 -46.91
N ILE A 6 -2.74 32.51 -48.00
CA ILE A 6 -2.94 31.05 -48.02
C ILE A 6 -1.62 30.30 -47.76
N ARG A 7 -0.49 30.78 -48.32
CA ARG A 7 0.83 30.18 -48.06
C ARG A 7 1.23 30.35 -46.60
N ALA A 8 1.04 31.53 -46.01
CA ALA A 8 1.33 31.81 -44.62
C ALA A 8 0.50 30.90 -43.68
N ILE A 9 -0.81 30.80 -43.90
CA ILE A 9 -1.70 29.93 -43.10
C ILE A 9 -1.25 28.47 -43.18
N ARG A 10 -0.92 27.97 -44.38
CA ARG A 10 -0.44 26.60 -44.57
C ARG A 10 0.91 26.35 -43.91
N GLN A 11 1.78 27.35 -43.88
CA GLN A 11 3.08 27.25 -43.24
C GLN A 11 2.92 27.20 -41.72
N THR A 12 2.15 28.11 -41.13
CA THR A 12 1.83 28.10 -39.70
C THR A 12 1.20 26.77 -39.29
N ALA A 13 0.25 26.25 -40.06
CA ALA A 13 -0.37 24.95 -39.77
C ALA A 13 0.64 23.78 -39.80
N ARG A 14 1.64 23.81 -40.69
CA ARG A 14 2.71 22.80 -40.71
C ARG A 14 3.63 22.91 -39.51
N ASP A 15 3.99 24.13 -39.14
CA ASP A 15 4.88 24.40 -38.01
C ASP A 15 4.20 23.99 -36.70
N ASP A 16 2.92 24.34 -36.53
CA ASP A 16 2.10 23.93 -35.37
C ASP A 16 1.95 22.40 -35.29
N ALA A 17 1.77 21.73 -36.42
CA ALA A 17 1.72 20.27 -36.48
C ALA A 17 3.10 19.63 -36.17
N ALA A 18 4.20 20.26 -36.56
CA ALA A 18 5.55 19.81 -36.23
C ALA A 18 5.82 19.96 -34.72
N VAL A 19 5.46 21.11 -34.13
CA VAL A 19 5.59 21.36 -32.68
C VAL A 19 4.72 20.39 -31.88
N SER A 20 3.47 20.16 -32.31
CA SER A 20 2.57 19.22 -31.63
C SER A 20 3.12 17.79 -31.65
N ARG A 21 3.66 17.34 -32.78
CA ARG A 21 4.33 16.04 -32.88
C ARG A 21 5.57 15.97 -31.99
N ALA A 22 6.42 17.00 -31.98
CA ALA A 22 7.60 17.04 -31.13
C ALA A 22 7.24 16.95 -29.63
N ARG A 23 6.20 17.67 -29.21
CA ARG A 23 5.68 17.61 -27.82
C ARG A 23 5.14 16.23 -27.46
N LEU A 24 4.38 15.60 -28.36
CA LEU A 24 3.86 14.25 -28.16
C LEU A 24 5.00 13.22 -28.05
N SER A 25 5.98 13.28 -28.95
CA SER A 25 7.14 12.38 -28.90
C SER A 25 7.96 12.58 -27.63
N ALA A 26 8.17 13.82 -27.18
CA ALA A 26 8.86 14.10 -25.92
C ALA A 26 8.11 13.52 -24.72
N LYS A 27 6.78 13.68 -24.67
CA LYS A 27 5.94 13.10 -23.60
C LYS A 27 5.98 11.56 -23.65
N ALA A 28 5.89 10.97 -24.84
CA ALA A 28 5.95 9.53 -25.02
C ALA A 28 7.29 8.95 -24.52
N GLY A 29 8.42 9.56 -24.87
CA GLY A 29 9.74 9.12 -24.40
C GLY A 29 9.93 9.25 -22.89
N ALA A 30 9.37 10.30 -22.29
CA ALA A 30 9.36 10.46 -20.83
C ALA A 30 8.53 9.37 -20.13
N GLU A 31 7.34 9.06 -20.64
CA GLU A 31 6.50 7.99 -20.09
C GLU A 31 7.12 6.61 -20.29
N GLU A 32 7.75 6.33 -21.43
CA GLU A 32 8.46 5.08 -21.67
C GLU A 32 9.58 4.87 -20.64
N THR A 33 10.39 5.91 -20.40
CA THR A 33 11.45 5.87 -19.39
C THR A 33 10.88 5.64 -17.98
N ARG A 34 9.76 6.30 -17.65
CA ARG A 34 9.07 6.13 -16.35
C ARG A 34 8.56 4.70 -16.18
N LEU A 35 7.90 4.14 -17.19
CA LEU A 35 7.36 2.78 -17.17
C LEU A 35 8.49 1.73 -17.07
N ALA A 36 9.59 1.93 -17.80
CA ALA A 36 10.77 1.07 -17.71
C ALA A 36 11.37 1.10 -16.29
N ALA A 37 11.51 2.29 -15.69
CA ALA A 37 12.03 2.44 -14.34
C ALA A 37 11.14 1.76 -13.28
N VAL A 38 9.82 1.96 -13.35
CA VAL A 38 8.85 1.33 -12.43
C VAL A 38 8.85 -0.18 -12.59
N THR A 39 8.87 -0.68 -13.83
CA THR A 39 8.93 -2.13 -14.12
C THR A 39 10.20 -2.74 -13.55
N ALA A 40 11.36 -2.11 -13.76
CA ALA A 40 12.62 -2.57 -13.19
C ALA A 40 12.62 -2.56 -11.65
N ALA A 41 11.99 -1.56 -11.03
CA ALA A 41 11.81 -1.50 -9.59
C ALA A 41 10.91 -2.63 -9.08
N GLY A 42 9.76 -2.86 -9.71
CA GLY A 42 8.85 -3.95 -9.39
C GLY A 42 9.53 -5.33 -9.50
N ALA A 43 10.32 -5.55 -10.55
CA ALA A 43 11.09 -6.78 -10.71
C ALA A 43 12.14 -6.98 -9.59
N ARG A 44 12.75 -5.90 -9.10
CA ARG A 44 13.67 -5.97 -7.94
C ARG A 44 12.92 -6.36 -6.67
N VAL A 45 11.76 -5.76 -6.41
CA VAL A 45 10.94 -6.08 -5.23
C VAL A 45 10.48 -7.54 -5.27
N ALA A 46 9.95 -8.00 -6.41
CA ALA A 46 9.51 -9.38 -6.58
C ALA A 46 10.64 -10.37 -6.30
N ARG A 47 11.86 -10.12 -6.81
CA ARG A 47 13.03 -10.96 -6.54
C ARG A 47 13.38 -11.04 -5.05
N VAL A 48 13.32 -9.92 -4.34
CA VAL A 48 13.57 -9.91 -2.88
C VAL A 48 12.50 -10.70 -2.16
N GLN A 49 11.22 -10.48 -2.49
CA GLN A 49 10.10 -11.22 -1.90
C GLN A 49 10.24 -12.73 -2.11
N THR A 50 10.57 -13.18 -3.33
CA THR A 50 10.82 -14.60 -3.61
C THR A 50 11.97 -15.16 -2.77
N ARG A 51 13.08 -14.42 -2.66
CA ARG A 51 14.23 -14.85 -1.84
C ARG A 51 13.85 -14.98 -0.37
N THR A 52 13.15 -13.98 0.17
CA THR A 52 12.70 -13.98 1.57
C THR A 52 11.74 -15.13 1.83
N ALA A 53 10.78 -15.38 0.93
CA ALA A 53 9.85 -16.49 1.04
C ALA A 53 10.60 -17.84 1.07
N HIS A 54 11.61 -18.01 0.21
CA HIS A 54 12.44 -19.22 0.21
C HIS A 54 13.24 -19.38 1.50
N THR A 55 13.84 -18.31 2.02
CA THR A 55 14.57 -18.34 3.30
C THR A 55 13.64 -18.69 4.46
N LEU A 56 12.44 -18.11 4.50
CA LEU A 56 11.45 -18.42 5.52
C LEU A 56 10.96 -19.86 5.42
N ALA A 57 10.67 -20.35 4.22
CA ALA A 57 10.30 -21.75 4.01
C ALA A 57 11.39 -22.70 4.50
N ALA A 58 12.65 -22.44 4.14
CA ALA A 58 13.78 -23.23 4.60
C ALA A 58 13.94 -23.20 6.13
N ALA A 59 13.76 -22.04 6.76
CA ALA A 59 13.79 -21.91 8.22
C ALA A 59 12.66 -22.69 8.89
N TRP A 60 11.45 -22.66 8.33
CA TRP A 60 10.32 -23.45 8.81
C TRP A 60 10.54 -24.95 8.66
N THR A 61 11.09 -25.40 7.52
CA THR A 61 11.46 -26.80 7.33
C THR A 61 12.52 -27.23 8.34
N ALA A 62 13.58 -26.44 8.52
CA ALA A 62 14.62 -26.77 9.51
C ALA A 62 14.07 -26.84 10.94
N LEU A 63 13.11 -25.97 11.29
CA LEU A 63 12.44 -26.02 12.58
C LEU A 63 11.54 -27.26 12.73
N ALA A 64 10.81 -27.63 11.68
CA ALA A 64 9.98 -28.84 11.65
C ALA A 64 10.85 -30.10 11.78
N ASP A 65 11.94 -30.19 11.03
CA ASP A 65 12.90 -31.29 11.11
C ASP A 65 13.52 -31.39 12.50
N ALA A 66 13.87 -30.24 13.11
CA ALA A 66 14.39 -30.22 14.48
C ALA A 66 13.34 -30.68 15.52
N ARG A 67 12.05 -30.41 15.28
CA ARG A 67 10.95 -30.87 16.13
C ARG A 67 10.74 -32.37 16.01
N ASP A 68 10.79 -32.90 14.80
CA ASP A 68 10.55 -34.33 14.50
C ASP A 68 11.80 -35.20 14.73
N GLY A 69 12.96 -34.57 14.97
CA GLY A 69 14.21 -35.26 15.28
C GLY A 69 14.15 -36.09 16.56
N GLU A 70 14.77 -37.27 16.52
CA GLU A 70 14.70 -38.27 17.58
C GLU A 70 15.30 -37.80 18.92
N ASP A 71 16.34 -36.96 18.89
CA ASP A 71 16.93 -36.35 20.08
C ASP A 71 15.98 -35.35 20.76
N THR A 72 15.26 -34.56 19.97
CA THR A 72 14.22 -33.65 20.47
C THR A 72 13.03 -34.44 20.99
N GLY A 73 12.57 -35.48 20.27
CA GLY A 73 11.53 -36.39 20.74
C GLY A 73 11.89 -37.06 22.06
N ARG A 74 13.15 -37.50 22.23
CA ARG A 74 13.67 -38.08 23.47
C ARG A 74 13.72 -37.05 24.60
N ALA A 75 14.23 -35.85 24.34
CA ALA A 75 14.28 -34.75 25.31
C ALA A 75 12.87 -34.35 25.77
N LEU A 76 11.93 -34.22 24.83
CA LEU A 76 10.53 -33.92 25.11
C LEU A 76 9.85 -35.07 25.86
N THR A 77 10.15 -36.33 25.55
CA THR A 77 9.64 -37.49 26.31
C THR A 77 10.15 -37.48 27.76
N CYS A 78 11.41 -37.13 27.99
CA CYS A 78 11.98 -36.97 29.33
C CYS A 78 11.33 -35.84 30.14
N VAL A 79 10.78 -34.83 29.47
CA VAL A 79 10.11 -33.68 30.10
C VAL A 79 8.60 -33.89 30.21
N THR A 80 7.95 -34.64 29.33
CA THR A 80 6.48 -34.77 29.30
C THR A 80 5.98 -36.07 29.90
N SER A 81 6.73 -37.15 29.77
CA SER A 81 6.40 -38.45 30.36
C SER A 81 7.22 -38.66 31.63
N ARG A 82 6.63 -39.37 32.61
CA ARG A 82 7.29 -39.62 33.89
C ARG A 82 8.38 -40.69 33.72
N VAL A 83 9.57 -40.30 33.28
CA VAL A 83 10.72 -41.22 33.12
C VAL A 83 11.26 -41.73 34.47
N THR A 84 10.93 -41.04 35.58
CA THR A 84 11.24 -41.48 36.95
C THR A 84 9.98 -41.45 37.83
N PRO A 85 9.53 -42.58 38.41
CA PRO A 85 8.39 -42.61 39.30
C PRO A 85 8.56 -41.63 40.48
N GLY A 86 7.58 -40.76 40.70
CA GLY A 86 7.59 -39.77 41.79
C GLY A 86 8.10 -38.37 41.43
N VAL A 87 8.64 -38.14 40.23
CA VAL A 87 9.06 -36.80 39.79
C VAL A 87 8.01 -36.21 38.84
N THR A 88 7.41 -35.09 39.23
CA THR A 88 6.50 -34.33 38.36
C THR A 88 7.34 -33.41 37.47
N PRO A 89 7.18 -33.45 36.14
CA PRO A 89 7.88 -32.51 35.28
C PRO A 89 7.44 -31.08 35.59
N ARG A 90 8.43 -30.19 35.76
CA ARG A 90 8.22 -28.80 36.23
C ARG A 90 8.02 -27.80 35.08
N TRP A 91 8.25 -28.22 33.83
CA TRP A 91 8.24 -27.32 32.69
C TRP A 91 7.04 -27.60 31.79
N GLU A 92 6.18 -26.59 31.61
CA GLU A 92 5.12 -26.61 30.60
C GLU A 92 5.68 -26.12 29.26
N LEU A 93 5.43 -26.85 28.18
CA LEU A 93 5.85 -26.43 26.84
C LEU A 93 5.03 -25.20 26.42
N PRO A 94 5.66 -24.16 25.83
CA PRO A 94 4.92 -23.07 25.24
C PRO A 94 4.05 -23.60 24.10
N VAL A 95 2.74 -23.38 24.17
CA VAL A 95 1.83 -23.64 23.05
C VAL A 95 2.01 -22.49 22.06
N TRP A 96 2.63 -22.78 20.93
CA TRP A 96 2.69 -21.85 19.80
C TRP A 96 1.33 -21.87 19.10
N GLU A 97 0.35 -21.18 19.68
CA GLU A 97 -0.92 -20.91 18.98
C GLU A 97 -0.61 -20.12 17.70
N PRO A 98 -1.31 -20.38 16.58
CA PRO A 98 -1.25 -19.52 15.41
C PRO A 98 -1.55 -18.09 15.85
N SER A 99 -0.54 -17.22 15.85
CA SER A 99 -0.75 -15.83 16.23
C SER A 99 -1.83 -15.28 15.33
N SER A 100 -2.92 -14.76 15.91
CA SER A 100 -4.01 -14.07 15.21
C SER A 100 -3.57 -12.81 14.46
N LEU A 101 -2.26 -12.56 14.37
CA LEU A 101 -1.58 -11.70 13.41
C LEU A 101 -1.65 -12.23 11.96
N ALA A 102 -2.78 -12.85 11.59
CA ALA A 102 -3.31 -12.58 10.26
C ALA A 102 -3.72 -11.10 10.26
N VAL A 103 -2.74 -10.21 10.15
CA VAL A 103 -2.98 -8.89 9.56
C VAL A 103 -3.71 -9.22 8.28
N ALA A 104 -5.00 -8.86 8.24
CA ALA A 104 -5.81 -8.97 7.06
C ALA A 104 -5.08 -8.21 5.96
N LEU A 105 -4.26 -8.92 5.19
CA LEU A 105 -3.86 -8.46 3.88
C LEU A 105 -5.20 -8.24 3.19
N PRO A 106 -5.53 -7.01 2.76
CA PRO A 106 -6.78 -6.77 2.08
C PRO A 106 -6.82 -7.73 0.91
N THR A 107 -7.77 -8.67 0.98
CA THR A 107 -8.09 -9.57 -0.11
C THR A 107 -8.35 -8.68 -1.32
N PRO A 108 -7.71 -8.88 -2.48
CA PRO A 108 -7.98 -8.09 -3.67
C PRO A 108 -9.31 -8.54 -4.27
N THR A 109 -10.39 -8.31 -3.53
CA THR A 109 -11.78 -8.50 -3.93
C THR A 109 -12.61 -7.39 -3.30
N ALA A 110 -12.22 -6.14 -3.53
CA ALA A 110 -13.16 -5.03 -3.47
C ALA A 110 -13.52 -4.68 -4.91
N ARG A 111 -14.71 -5.12 -5.31
CA ARG A 111 -15.47 -4.47 -6.37
C ARG A 111 -15.63 -2.99 -5.98
N PRO A 112 -15.59 -2.01 -6.91
CA PRO A 112 -15.36 -0.62 -6.54
C PRO A 112 -16.47 0.09 -5.74
N ASP A 113 -17.65 -0.51 -5.53
CA ASP A 113 -18.85 0.29 -5.26
C ASP A 113 -19.79 -0.21 -4.13
N ASP A 114 -19.38 -1.15 -3.27
CA ASP A 114 -20.21 -1.53 -2.11
C ASP A 114 -19.33 -1.84 -0.89
N ASP A 115 -18.94 -0.80 -0.16
CA ASP A 115 -18.15 -0.89 1.06
C ASP A 115 -18.93 -0.24 2.21
N GLY A 116 -19.04 -0.94 3.34
CA GLY A 116 -19.37 -0.33 4.64
C GLY A 116 -18.28 0.61 5.17
N GLY A 117 -17.65 1.38 4.28
CA GLY A 117 -16.71 2.45 4.57
C GLY A 117 -17.22 3.75 3.99
N PHE A 118 -16.77 4.88 4.55
CA PHE A 118 -17.17 6.22 4.13
C PHE A 118 -17.21 6.36 2.60
N SER A 119 -18.34 6.82 2.07
CA SER A 119 -18.43 7.34 0.70
C SER A 119 -17.54 8.58 0.54
N ASP A 120 -17.22 8.94 -0.71
CA ASP A 120 -16.39 10.12 -0.97
C ASP A 120 -17.03 11.42 -0.45
N ALA A 121 -18.36 11.52 -0.48
CA ALA A 121 -19.10 12.65 0.08
C ALA A 121 -19.04 12.70 1.62
N GLU A 122 -19.12 11.55 2.29
CA GLU A 122 -19.00 11.49 3.75
C GLU A 122 -17.55 11.75 4.21
N LEU A 123 -16.55 11.31 3.44
CA LEU A 123 -15.15 11.67 3.68
C LEU A 123 -14.93 13.18 3.56
N ASP A 124 -15.51 13.81 2.54
CA ASP A 124 -15.37 15.25 2.33
C ASP A 124 -16.05 16.03 3.47
N ALA A 125 -17.22 15.58 3.95
CA ALA A 125 -17.92 16.19 5.08
C ALA A 125 -17.13 16.11 6.40
N VAL A 126 -16.59 14.94 6.75
CA VAL A 126 -15.79 14.78 7.99
C VAL A 126 -14.49 15.56 7.91
N VAL A 127 -13.84 15.60 6.74
CA VAL A 127 -12.61 16.37 6.54
C VAL A 127 -12.89 17.88 6.63
N ASP A 128 -14.01 18.36 6.10
CA ASP A 128 -14.42 19.75 6.21
C ASP A 128 -14.83 20.13 7.64
N GLU A 129 -15.51 19.23 8.37
CA GLU A 129 -15.83 19.42 9.80
C GLU A 129 -14.57 19.55 10.65
N ILE A 130 -13.58 18.66 10.47
CA ILE A 130 -12.30 18.74 11.18
C ILE A 130 -11.56 20.04 10.83
N ARG A 131 -11.65 20.51 9.58
CA ARG A 131 -11.03 21.75 9.12
C ARG A 131 -11.69 22.99 9.71
N CYS A 132 -13.01 23.01 9.79
CA CYS A 132 -13.82 24.10 10.34
C CYS A 132 -13.98 24.03 11.87
N SER A 133 -13.42 23.02 12.52
CA SER A 133 -13.43 22.89 13.97
C SER A 133 -12.70 24.06 14.66
N GLN A 134 -13.03 24.30 15.93
CA GLN A 134 -12.50 25.42 16.73
C GLN A 134 -10.97 25.46 16.79
N THR A 135 -10.31 24.34 16.50
CA THR A 135 -8.86 24.29 16.31
C THR A 135 -8.60 23.98 14.83
N THR A 136 -8.35 24.96 13.99
CA THR A 136 -8.07 24.69 12.57
C THR A 136 -6.75 23.91 12.41
N PRO A 137 -6.73 22.75 11.73
CA PRO A 137 -5.49 22.02 11.47
C PRO A 137 -4.59 22.83 10.51
N LEU A 138 -3.32 23.03 10.88
CA LEU A 138 -2.38 23.85 10.11
C LEU A 138 -1.79 23.11 8.89
N SER A 139 -1.99 21.79 8.80
CA SER A 139 -1.47 20.96 7.71
C SER A 139 -2.28 19.67 7.51
N TYR A 140 -2.15 19.07 6.31
CA TYR A 140 -2.70 17.74 6.00
C TYR A 140 -2.31 16.68 7.03
N ARG A 141 -1.07 16.71 7.53
CA ARG A 141 -0.56 15.74 8.51
C ARG A 141 -1.31 15.83 9.84
N GLU A 142 -1.65 17.04 10.24
CA GLU A 142 -2.39 17.29 11.47
C GLU A 142 -3.88 16.91 11.33
N MET A 143 -4.50 17.21 10.18
CA MET A 143 -5.84 16.72 9.86
C MET A 143 -5.91 15.19 9.88
N ALA A 144 -4.95 14.50 9.24
CA ALA A 144 -4.92 13.04 9.19
C ALA A 144 -4.71 12.39 10.59
N LEU A 145 -3.96 13.06 11.48
CA LEU A 145 -3.82 12.61 12.87
C LEU A 145 -5.13 12.75 13.63
N ARG A 146 -5.86 13.86 13.46
CA ARG A 146 -7.14 14.08 14.14
C ARG A 146 -8.26 13.20 13.61
N PHE A 147 -8.29 12.96 12.30
CA PHE A 147 -9.20 12.01 11.66
C PHE A 147 -9.09 10.62 12.29
N ARG A 148 -7.85 10.16 12.54
CA ARG A 148 -7.60 8.87 13.21
C ARG A 148 -7.85 8.92 14.72
N ALA A 149 -7.55 10.05 15.37
CA ALA A 149 -7.83 10.23 16.80
C ALA A 149 -9.35 10.24 17.11
N ALA A 150 -10.17 10.68 16.15
CA ALA A 150 -11.63 10.61 16.20
C ALA A 150 -12.18 9.19 15.93
N GLY A 151 -11.32 8.19 15.69
CA GLY A 151 -11.71 6.81 15.45
C GLY A 151 -12.11 6.49 14.01
N HIS A 152 -11.92 7.43 13.06
CA HIS A 152 -12.22 7.18 11.66
C HIS A 152 -11.06 6.46 10.95
N SER A 153 -11.41 5.50 10.10
CA SER A 153 -10.47 4.78 9.24
C SER A 153 -10.84 4.93 7.77
N ALA A 154 -9.88 5.36 6.95
CA ALA A 154 -10.03 5.48 5.51
C ALA A 154 -8.70 5.19 4.82
N ALA A 155 -8.76 4.73 3.56
CA ALA A 155 -7.57 4.55 2.75
C ALA A 155 -6.83 5.90 2.57
N GLU A 156 -5.50 5.91 2.79
CA GLU A 156 -4.66 7.13 2.74
C GLU A 156 -4.84 7.91 1.42
N MET A 157 -5.01 7.21 0.30
CA MET A 157 -5.26 7.85 -1.00
C MET A 157 -6.60 8.60 -1.05
N ARG A 158 -7.65 8.04 -0.45
CA ARG A 158 -9.00 8.65 -0.41
C ARG A 158 -9.01 9.85 0.55
N LEU A 159 -8.33 9.74 1.69
CA LEU A 159 -8.18 10.86 2.63
C LEU A 159 -7.40 12.04 2.02
N ARG A 160 -6.35 11.77 1.22
CA ARG A 160 -5.63 12.82 0.46
C ARG A 160 -6.46 13.42 -0.67
N ALA A 161 -7.29 12.62 -1.33
CA ALA A 161 -8.21 13.13 -2.35
C ALA A 161 -9.25 14.06 -1.73
N ALA A 162 -9.87 13.65 -0.62
CA ALA A 162 -10.85 14.43 0.13
C ALA A 162 -10.28 15.77 0.62
N TRP A 163 -9.10 15.75 1.26
CA TRP A 163 -8.41 16.97 1.69
C TRP A 163 -8.17 17.95 0.54
N ARG A 164 -7.74 17.45 -0.63
CA ARG A 164 -7.53 18.29 -1.80
C ARG A 164 -8.84 18.88 -2.29
N ARG A 165 -9.91 18.08 -2.42
CA ARG A 165 -11.23 18.58 -2.84
C ARG A 165 -11.73 19.69 -1.92
N VAL A 166 -11.75 19.44 -0.61
CA VAL A 166 -12.21 20.39 0.42
C VAL A 166 -11.39 21.69 0.42
N THR A 167 -10.06 21.60 0.32
CA THR A 167 -9.20 22.80 0.27
C THR A 167 -9.33 23.57 -1.05
N THR A 168 -9.46 22.89 -2.20
CA THR A 168 -9.68 23.58 -3.50
C THR A 168 -11.08 24.18 -3.62
N GLN A 169 -12.08 23.58 -2.99
CA GLN A 169 -13.47 24.07 -3.03
C GLN A 169 -13.66 25.35 -2.22
N THR A 170 -12.77 25.64 -1.27
CA THR A 170 -12.80 26.92 -0.52
C THR A 170 -12.10 28.08 -1.23
N ASP A 171 -11.30 27.82 -2.27
CA ASP A 171 -10.65 28.86 -3.08
C ASP A 171 -11.53 29.39 -4.22
N THR A 172 -12.76 28.86 -4.38
CA THR A 172 -13.68 29.23 -5.48
C THR A 172 -14.95 29.97 -5.01
N GLY A 173 -14.97 30.49 -3.78
CA GLY A 173 -16.06 31.32 -3.25
C GLY A 173 -15.55 32.65 -2.73
#